data_AF-A0A3N0I084-F1
#
_entry.id   AF-A0A3N0I084-F1
#
_cell.length_a   1.000
_cell.length_b   1.000
_cell.length_c   1.000
_cell.angle_alpha   90.00
_cell.angle_beta   90.00
_cell.angle_gamma   90.00
#
_symmetry.space_group_name_H-M   'P 1'
#
loop_
_entity.id
_entity.type
_entity.pdbx_description
1 polymer ?
#
loop_
_entity_poly.entity_id
_entity_poly.type
_entity_poly.pdbx_seq_one_letter_code
_entity_poly.pdbx_strand_id
1 'polypeptide(L)'
;MSNKNLIYNTRKDNVITISNNYEFNCGVPKSAIFIGFQYITSDKKYNFNHFKKSNDRAKAYDEFIKCMQYLSEFSWEELGNLGKKQGGFETIEYNNFKSSITNNLPSSKNISKDTKLYVFRFGHGKYRMICYKSNSCYAAMHLLGFDFDYSLYDHGS
;
A
#
# COMPACT_ATOMS: atom_id res chain seq x y z
N MET A 1 -2.75 27.50 -5.06
CA MET A 1 -3.72 28.34 -4.31
C MET A 1 -4.87 27.45 -3.87
N SER A 2 -5.06 27.27 -2.56
CA SER A 2 -6.13 26.44 -2.00
C SER A 2 -7.45 27.23 -1.99
N ASN A 3 -8.52 26.65 -2.55
CA ASN A 3 -9.85 27.26 -2.53
C ASN A 3 -10.45 27.11 -1.11
N LYS A 4 -10.93 28.22 -0.54
CA LYS A 4 -11.62 28.23 0.76
C LYS A 4 -13.12 28.22 0.53
N ASN A 5 -13.80 27.11 0.84
CA ASN A 5 -15.26 27.10 1.02
C ASN A 5 -15.55 27.05 2.52
N LEU A 6 -16.07 28.16 3.05
CA LEU A 6 -16.55 28.26 4.43
C LEU A 6 -18.03 27.90 4.44
N ILE A 7 -18.41 26.86 5.19
CA ILE A 7 -19.81 26.53 5.48
C ILE A 7 -20.12 27.03 6.88
N TYR A 8 -21.04 27.98 6.99
CA TYR A 8 -21.53 28.50 8.28
C TYR A 8 -22.77 27.73 8.71
N ASN A 9 -22.73 27.08 9.87
CA ASN A 9 -23.91 26.54 10.54
C ASN A 9 -24.11 27.30 11.86
N THR A 10 -25.17 28.10 11.95
CA THR A 10 -25.51 28.83 13.18
C THR A 10 -26.53 28.05 13.99
N ARG A 11 -26.11 27.48 15.13
CA ARG A 11 -26.97 27.28 16.30
C ARG A 11 -26.20 27.56 17.59
N LYS A 12 -26.91 28.19 18.52
CA LYS A 12 -26.51 28.64 19.86
C LYS A 12 -25.73 27.56 20.62
N ASP A 13 -24.44 27.83 20.83
CA ASP A 13 -23.64 27.60 22.03
C ASP A 13 -22.18 27.88 21.62
N ASN A 14 -21.55 28.89 22.22
CA ASN A 14 -20.30 29.51 21.75
C ASN A 14 -19.06 28.65 21.98
N VAL A 15 -18.97 27.49 21.32
CA VAL A 15 -17.71 26.82 21.01
C VAL A 15 -17.67 26.60 19.51
N ILE A 16 -17.03 27.52 18.80
CA ILE A 16 -16.70 27.34 17.39
C ILE A 16 -15.54 26.34 17.35
N THR A 17 -15.86 25.05 17.26
CA THR A 17 -14.88 24.04 16.88
C THR A 17 -14.62 24.21 15.40
N ILE A 18 -13.54 24.92 15.06
CA ILE A 18 -13.03 24.95 13.69
C ILE A 18 -12.41 23.58 13.42
N SER A 19 -13.22 22.62 12.98
CA SER A 19 -12.69 21.41 12.35
C SER A 19 -12.17 21.80 10.97
N ASN A 20 -10.89 22.18 10.94
CA ASN A 20 -10.16 22.25 9.69
C ASN A 20 -10.05 20.83 9.12
N ASN A 21 -11.08 20.39 8.39
CA ASN A 21 -10.98 19.24 7.50
C ASN A 21 -10.10 19.65 6.31
N TYR A 22 -8.80 19.81 6.56
CA TYR A 22 -7.82 19.74 5.49
C TYR A 22 -7.78 18.28 5.05
N GLU A 23 -8.66 17.91 4.11
CA GLU A 23 -8.31 16.85 3.19
C GLU A 23 -7.06 17.33 2.47
N PHE A 24 -5.90 16.82 2.89
CA PHE A 24 -4.64 17.01 2.20
C PHE A 24 -4.71 16.23 0.89
N ASN A 25 -5.50 16.72 -0.08
CA ASN A 25 -5.59 16.13 -1.39
C ASN A 25 -4.24 16.34 -2.08
N CYS A 26 -3.52 15.25 -2.34
CA CYS A 26 -2.29 15.33 -3.11
C CYS A 26 -2.62 15.83 -4.53
N GLY A 27 -2.10 17.02 -4.87
CA GLY A 27 -2.36 17.71 -6.13
C GLY A 27 -1.63 17.10 -7.33
N VAL A 28 -1.80 15.80 -7.53
CA VAL A 28 -1.20 15.03 -8.61
C VAL A 28 -2.28 14.58 -9.61
N PRO A 29 -1.93 13.97 -10.76
CA PRO A 29 -2.91 13.35 -11.65
C PRO A 29 -3.51 12.06 -11.07
N LYS A 30 -4.78 11.75 -11.40
CA LYS A 30 -5.46 10.51 -10.95
C LYS A 30 -4.74 9.23 -11.35
N SER A 31 -3.99 9.28 -12.45
CA SER A 31 -3.18 8.18 -12.96
C SER A 31 -1.86 7.99 -12.21
N ALA A 32 -1.42 8.96 -11.39
CA ALA A 32 -0.14 8.88 -10.72
C ALA A 32 -0.15 7.78 -9.63
N ILE A 33 0.95 7.04 -9.56
CA ILE A 33 1.22 6.07 -8.50
C ILE A 33 2.55 6.44 -7.85
N PHE A 34 2.53 6.67 -6.54
CA PHE A 34 3.71 6.88 -5.72
C PHE A 34 3.90 5.69 -4.80
N ILE A 35 5.08 5.08 -4.84
CA ILE A 35 5.41 3.93 -4.01
C ILE A 35 6.33 4.40 -2.87
N GLY A 36 5.80 4.39 -1.66
CA GLY A 36 6.53 4.75 -0.45
C GLY A 36 7.09 3.51 0.24
N PHE A 37 8.40 3.51 0.49
CA PHE A 37 9.14 2.39 1.09
C PHE A 37 9.30 2.49 2.61
N GLN A 38 8.85 3.59 3.20
CA GLN A 38 9.09 3.96 4.61
C GLN A 38 8.56 2.94 5.64
N TYR A 39 7.58 2.10 5.27
CA TYR A 39 6.90 1.19 6.20
C TYR A 39 7.17 -0.29 5.91
N ILE A 40 8.18 -0.61 5.09
CA ILE A 40 8.60 -2.00 4.91
C ILE A 40 8.94 -2.59 6.28
N THR A 41 8.33 -3.72 6.62
CA THR A 41 8.54 -4.43 7.88
C THR A 41 10.01 -4.74 8.14
N SER A 42 10.41 -4.65 9.40
CA SER A 42 11.72 -5.10 9.87
C SER A 42 11.82 -6.62 10.01
N ASP A 43 10.70 -7.35 9.93
CA ASP A 43 10.70 -8.81 9.94
C ASP A 43 11.42 -9.36 8.71
N LYS A 44 12.59 -9.98 8.95
CA LYS A 44 13.46 -10.51 7.91
C LYS A 44 12.77 -11.57 7.05
N LYS A 45 11.72 -12.24 7.54
CA LYS A 45 10.99 -13.21 6.73
C LYS A 45 10.24 -12.56 5.57
N TYR A 46 9.81 -11.30 5.75
CA TYR A 46 8.93 -10.58 4.83
C TYR A 46 9.57 -9.33 4.22
N ASN A 47 10.90 -9.28 4.22
CA ASN A 47 11.68 -8.29 3.49
C ASN A 47 12.87 -8.98 2.79
N PHE A 48 13.65 -8.25 2.00
CA PHE A 48 14.73 -8.85 1.19
C PHE A 48 15.83 -9.54 1.99
N ASN A 49 15.90 -9.35 3.32
CA ASN A 49 16.79 -10.13 4.19
C ASN A 49 16.32 -11.57 4.41
N HIS A 50 15.16 -11.95 3.85
CA HIS A 50 14.69 -13.34 3.76
C HIS A 50 15.73 -14.23 3.07
N PHE A 51 16.33 -13.70 2.00
CA PHE A 51 17.30 -14.42 1.19
C PHE A 51 18.68 -14.43 1.86
N LYS A 52 19.07 -15.60 2.36
CA LYS A 52 20.41 -15.82 2.93
C LYS A 52 21.51 -15.75 1.85
N LYS A 53 21.21 -16.25 0.64
CA LYS A 53 22.13 -16.24 -0.51
C LYS A 53 22.01 -14.93 -1.28
N SER A 54 23.15 -14.28 -1.57
CA SER A 54 23.19 -13.01 -2.30
C SER A 54 22.60 -13.12 -3.71
N ASN A 55 22.86 -14.23 -4.42
CA ASN A 55 22.34 -14.44 -5.78
C ASN A 55 20.80 -14.52 -5.82
N ASP A 56 20.18 -15.25 -4.89
CA ASP A 56 18.72 -15.36 -4.83
C ASP A 56 18.07 -14.01 -4.50
N ARG A 57 18.72 -13.24 -3.61
CA ARG A 57 18.31 -11.87 -3.28
C ARG A 57 18.41 -10.94 -4.50
N ALA A 58 19.51 -11.01 -5.25
CA ALA A 58 19.71 -10.19 -6.44
C ALA A 58 18.65 -10.48 -7.51
N LYS A 59 18.32 -11.76 -7.72
CA LYS A 59 17.22 -12.17 -8.63
C LYS A 59 15.88 -11.63 -8.16
N ALA A 60 15.58 -11.70 -6.86
CA ALA A 60 14.33 -11.14 -6.34
C ALA A 60 14.26 -9.61 -6.50
N TYR A 61 15.40 -8.91 -6.35
CA TYR A 61 15.47 -7.47 -6.61
C TYR A 61 15.22 -7.15 -8.09
N ASP A 62 15.83 -7.89 -9.01
CA ASP A 62 15.63 -7.72 -10.45
C ASP A 62 14.13 -7.88 -10.83
N GLU A 63 13.48 -8.92 -10.32
CA GLU A 63 12.05 -9.14 -10.52
C GLU A 63 11.18 -8.06 -9.87
N PHE A 64 11.60 -7.51 -8.74
CA PHE A 64 10.92 -6.38 -8.10
C PHE A 64 11.04 -5.10 -8.94
N ILE A 65 12.22 -4.78 -9.47
CA ILE A 65 12.41 -3.60 -10.33
C ILE A 65 11.60 -3.72 -11.63
N LYS A 66 11.59 -4.89 -12.27
CA LYS A 66 10.72 -5.16 -13.42
C LYS A 66 9.24 -4.93 -13.09
N CYS A 67 8.80 -5.35 -11.90
CA CYS A 67 7.44 -5.09 -11.43
C CYS A 67 7.19 -3.58 -11.24
N MET A 68 8.12 -2.82 -10.68
CA MET A 68 7.96 -1.37 -10.53
C MET A 68 7.89 -0.64 -11.88
N GLN A 69 8.71 -1.06 -12.85
CA GLN A 69 8.65 -0.56 -14.21
C GLN A 69 7.29 -0.84 -14.84
N TYR A 70 6.82 -2.09 -14.78
CA TYR A 70 5.50 -2.47 -15.26
C TYR A 70 4.39 -1.63 -14.61
N LEU A 71 4.36 -1.52 -13.28
CA LEU A 71 3.33 -0.73 -12.58
C LEU A 71 3.37 0.76 -12.93
N SER A 72 4.53 1.30 -13.34
CA SER A 72 4.65 2.70 -13.75
C SER A 72 3.98 3.04 -15.08
N GLU A 73 3.63 2.03 -15.87
CA GLU A 73 2.98 2.18 -17.18
C GLU A 73 1.44 2.27 -17.07
N PHE A 74 0.87 2.02 -15.89
CA PHE A 74 -0.57 1.95 -15.68
C PHE A 74 -1.06 2.90 -14.59
N SER A 75 -2.28 3.38 -14.75
CA SER A 75 -3.06 3.99 -13.69
C SER A 75 -3.65 2.95 -12.74
N TRP A 76 -4.12 3.42 -11.58
CA TRP A 76 -4.84 2.58 -10.61
C TRP A 76 -6.09 1.91 -11.18
N GLU A 77 -6.82 2.62 -12.04
CA GLU A 77 -8.04 2.11 -12.65
C GLU A 77 -7.72 0.97 -13.61
N GLU A 78 -6.69 1.14 -14.45
CA GLU A 78 -6.22 0.09 -15.36
C GLU A 78 -5.73 -1.13 -14.59
N LEU A 79 -4.92 -0.94 -13.54
CA LEU A 79 -4.46 -2.05 -12.68
C LEU A 79 -5.62 -2.78 -11.99
N GLY A 80 -6.69 -2.07 -11.62
CA GLY A 80 -7.89 -2.65 -11.02
C GLY A 80 -8.74 -3.46 -12.00
N ASN A 81 -8.66 -3.15 -13.29
CA ASN A 81 -9.34 -3.89 -14.35
C ASN A 81 -8.56 -5.15 -14.78
N LEU A 82 -7.27 -5.24 -14.44
CA LEU A 82 -6.44 -6.42 -14.70
C LEU A 82 -6.68 -7.50 -13.65
N GLY A 83 -6.69 -8.76 -14.10
CA GLY A 83 -6.65 -9.89 -13.17
C GLY A 83 -5.30 -10.01 -12.46
N LYS A 84 -5.30 -10.54 -11.22
CA LYS A 84 -4.08 -10.77 -10.42
C LYS A 84 -2.97 -11.61 -11.09
N LYS A 85 -3.33 -12.42 -12.08
CA LYS A 85 -2.38 -13.22 -12.89
C LYS A 85 -1.82 -12.46 -14.10
N GLN A 86 -2.39 -11.30 -14.42
CA GLN A 86 -2.08 -10.45 -15.57
C GLN A 86 -1.45 -9.11 -15.15
N GLY A 87 -0.81 -9.07 -13.98
CA GLY A 87 -0.17 -7.86 -13.44
C GLY A 87 -1.09 -6.94 -12.63
N GLY A 88 -2.39 -7.24 -12.54
CA GLY A 88 -3.29 -6.59 -11.57
C GLY A 88 -3.03 -7.03 -10.13
N PHE A 89 -3.92 -6.65 -9.21
CA PHE A 89 -3.79 -6.95 -7.79
C PHE A 89 -4.99 -7.75 -7.25
N GLU A 90 -4.81 -8.34 -6.07
CA GLU A 90 -5.90 -8.81 -5.23
C GLU A 90 -5.95 -7.99 -3.94
N THR A 91 -7.13 -7.88 -3.32
CA THR A 91 -7.31 -7.19 -2.04
C THR A 91 -7.63 -8.18 -0.94
N ILE A 92 -6.91 -8.12 0.17
CA ILE A 92 -7.09 -9.00 1.33
C ILE A 92 -7.21 -8.14 2.58
N GLU A 93 -8.09 -8.50 3.51
CA GLU A 93 -8.21 -7.78 4.78
C GLU A 93 -6.97 -7.96 5.64
N TYR A 94 -6.54 -6.88 6.27
CA TYR A 94 -5.34 -6.83 7.09
C TYR A 94 -5.30 -7.92 8.17
N ASN A 95 -6.43 -8.28 8.77
CA ASN A 95 -6.51 -9.32 9.80
C ASN A 95 -6.11 -10.72 9.32
N ASN A 96 -6.01 -10.96 8.01
CA ASN A 96 -5.56 -12.24 7.45
C ASN A 96 -4.04 -12.33 7.32
N PHE A 97 -3.31 -11.23 7.56
CA PHE A 97 -1.85 -11.19 7.47
C PHE A 97 -1.20 -11.41 8.84
N LYS A 98 0.06 -11.84 8.84
CA LYS A 98 0.88 -11.78 10.07
C LYS A 98 1.02 -10.34 10.55
N SER A 99 0.88 -10.13 11.86
CA SER A 99 0.95 -8.81 12.50
C SER A 99 2.30 -8.09 12.30
N SER A 100 3.38 -8.82 12.02
CA SER A 100 4.69 -8.22 11.80
C SER A 100 4.75 -7.35 10.54
N ILE A 101 3.82 -7.51 9.58
CA ILE A 101 3.84 -6.75 8.32
C ILE A 101 3.59 -5.24 8.50
N THR A 102 2.99 -4.83 9.61
CA THR A 102 2.70 -3.42 9.91
C THR A 102 3.51 -2.86 11.08
N ASN A 103 4.53 -3.57 11.56
CA ASN A 103 5.27 -3.18 12.76
C ASN A 103 5.99 -1.81 12.65
N ASN A 104 6.24 -1.34 11.43
CA ASN A 104 6.86 -0.05 11.15
C ASN A 104 5.86 1.06 10.81
N LEU A 105 4.55 0.78 10.80
CA LEU A 105 3.54 1.83 10.70
C LEU A 105 3.46 2.59 12.03
N PRO A 106 3.37 3.93 12.00
CA PRO A 106 3.23 4.71 13.22
C PRO A 106 1.90 4.38 13.89
N SER A 107 1.87 4.36 15.23
CA SER A 107 0.65 4.06 16.01
C SER A 107 -0.51 5.01 15.71
N SER A 108 -0.24 6.20 15.19
CA SER A 108 -1.27 7.14 14.72
C SER A 108 -1.99 6.70 13.43
N LYS A 109 -1.41 5.77 12.67
CA LYS A 109 -1.97 5.23 11.42
C LYS A 109 -2.76 3.93 11.63
N ASN A 110 -3.24 3.66 12.86
CA ASN A 110 -4.03 2.47 13.25
C ASN A 110 -4.83 1.87 12.08
N ILE A 111 -4.28 0.83 11.48
CA ILE A 111 -4.93 0.10 10.39
C ILE A 111 -6.00 -0.78 11.03
N SER A 112 -7.26 -0.56 10.66
CA SER A 112 -8.35 -1.40 11.14
C SER A 112 -8.21 -2.81 10.58
N LYS A 113 -8.70 -3.81 11.30
CA LYS A 113 -8.59 -5.22 10.93
C LYS A 113 -9.19 -5.55 9.56
N ASP A 114 -10.24 -4.85 9.17
CA ASP A 114 -10.96 -4.95 7.90
C ASP A 114 -10.35 -4.11 6.76
N THR A 115 -9.32 -3.30 7.05
CA THR A 115 -8.64 -2.51 6.01
C THR A 115 -8.10 -3.43 4.92
N LYS A 116 -8.40 -3.10 3.67
CA LYS A 116 -7.93 -3.86 2.50
C LYS A 116 -6.48 -3.50 2.18
N LEU A 117 -5.63 -4.51 2.18
CA LEU A 117 -4.28 -4.44 1.65
C LEU A 117 -4.27 -4.95 0.21
N TYR A 118 -3.44 -4.32 -0.61
CA TYR A 118 -3.29 -4.60 -2.03
C TYR A 118 -2.10 -5.53 -2.21
N VAL A 119 -2.32 -6.63 -2.93
CA VAL A 119 -1.34 -7.68 -3.13
C VAL A 119 -1.03 -7.80 -4.62
N PHE A 120 0.19 -7.48 -4.99
CA PHE A 120 0.69 -7.63 -6.35
C PHE A 120 1.55 -8.87 -6.45
N ARG A 121 1.33 -9.67 -7.50
CA ARG A 121 2.14 -10.85 -7.80
C ARG A 121 3.27 -10.45 -8.74
N PHE A 122 4.50 -10.87 -8.45
CA PHE A 122 5.67 -10.59 -9.29
C PHE A 122 6.61 -11.79 -9.36
N GLY A 123 7.65 -11.72 -10.21
CA GLY A 123 8.54 -12.84 -10.45
C GLY A 123 7.81 -14.05 -11.01
N HIS A 124 7.02 -13.87 -12.06
CA HIS A 124 6.12 -14.89 -12.63
C HIS A 124 5.14 -15.48 -11.58
N GLY A 125 4.68 -14.63 -10.65
CA GLY A 125 3.78 -15.05 -9.58
C GLY A 125 4.43 -15.90 -8.50
N LYS A 126 5.77 -15.92 -8.43
CA LYS A 126 6.54 -16.56 -7.36
C LYS A 126 6.49 -15.76 -6.06
N TYR A 127 6.40 -14.43 -6.15
CA TYR A 127 6.48 -13.53 -5.00
C TYR A 127 5.26 -12.62 -4.91
N ARG A 128 5.00 -12.06 -3.72
CA ARG A 128 3.97 -11.04 -3.52
C ARG A 128 4.54 -9.78 -2.88
N MET A 129 4.08 -8.64 -3.36
CA MET A 129 4.32 -7.32 -2.79
C MET A 129 3.03 -6.84 -2.11
N ILE A 130 3.11 -6.47 -0.83
CA ILE A 130 1.94 -6.13 -0.02
C ILE A 130 1.97 -4.64 0.28
N CYS A 131 0.89 -3.97 -0.07
CA CYS A 131 0.79 -2.52 -0.02
C CYS A 131 -0.47 -2.05 0.69
N TYR A 132 -0.37 -0.90 1.36
CA TYR A 132 -1.50 -0.14 1.87
C TYR A 132 -1.68 1.12 1.03
N LYS A 133 -2.86 1.29 0.41
CA LYS A 133 -3.19 2.50 -0.33
C LYS A 133 -3.63 3.58 0.66
N SER A 134 -3.02 4.76 0.59
CA SER A 134 -3.28 5.83 1.55
C SER A 134 -4.71 6.37 1.42
N ASN A 135 -5.38 6.56 2.55
CA ASN A 135 -6.67 7.25 2.61
C ASN A 135 -6.55 8.76 2.39
N SER A 136 -5.37 9.35 2.64
CA SER A 136 -5.16 10.79 2.51
C SER A 136 -4.61 11.22 1.14
N CYS A 137 -3.99 10.32 0.38
CA CYS A 137 -3.52 10.61 -0.98
C CYS A 137 -3.78 9.41 -1.87
N TYR A 138 -4.69 9.57 -2.83
CA TYR A 138 -5.11 8.48 -3.71
C TYR A 138 -3.97 7.91 -4.56
N ALA A 139 -2.92 8.69 -4.84
CA ALA A 139 -1.75 8.26 -5.59
C ALA A 139 -0.76 7.46 -4.73
N ALA A 140 -0.79 7.62 -3.40
CA ALA A 140 0.21 7.04 -2.51
C ALA A 140 -0.11 5.59 -2.14
N MET A 141 0.84 4.72 -2.46
CA MET A 141 0.90 3.32 -2.05
C MET A 141 2.07 3.12 -1.09
N HIS A 142 1.78 2.69 0.12
CA HIS A 142 2.79 2.36 1.11
C HIS A 142 3.12 0.87 1.05
N LEU A 143 4.34 0.53 0.65
CA LEU A 143 4.84 -0.82 0.69
C LEU A 143 5.07 -1.25 2.14
N LEU A 144 4.47 -2.38 2.53
CA LEU A 144 4.54 -2.93 3.89
C LEU A 144 5.48 -4.13 3.98
N GLY A 145 5.61 -4.90 2.91
CA GLY A 145 6.57 -6.00 2.84
C GLY A 145 6.29 -6.94 1.69
N PHE A 146 6.89 -8.11 1.78
CA PHE A 146 6.93 -9.10 0.71
C PHE A 146 6.63 -10.50 1.23
N ASP A 147 5.98 -11.31 0.41
CA ASP A 147 5.84 -12.74 0.66
C ASP A 147 6.65 -13.51 -0.37
N PHE A 148 7.77 -14.08 0.09
CA PHE A 148 8.70 -14.84 -0.75
C PHE A 148 8.49 -16.36 -0.68
N ASP A 149 7.78 -16.84 0.35
CA ASP A 149 7.63 -18.26 0.68
C ASP A 149 6.18 -18.67 0.99
N TYR A 150 5.20 -17.82 0.66
CA TYR A 150 3.76 -18.07 0.79
C TYR A 150 3.28 -18.24 2.24
N SER A 151 3.95 -17.58 3.18
CA SER A 151 3.67 -17.76 4.60
C SER A 151 3.08 -16.53 5.30
N LEU A 152 2.96 -15.43 4.57
CA LEU A 152 2.54 -14.15 5.13
C LEU A 152 1.02 -14.11 5.42
N TYR A 153 0.23 -14.86 4.66
CA TYR A 153 -1.21 -15.05 4.83
C TYR A 153 -1.62 -16.39 4.20
N ASP A 154 -2.88 -16.80 4.36
CA ASP A 154 -3.40 -18.03 3.72
C ASP A 154 -3.62 -17.80 2.21
N HIS A 155 -2.90 -18.56 1.37
CA HIS A 155 -2.99 -18.44 -0.09
C HIS A 155 -4.14 -19.25 -0.70
N GLY A 156 -4.86 -20.04 0.11
CA GLY A 156 -5.78 -21.05 -0.36
C GLY A 156 -5.04 -22.24 -0.98
N SER A 157 -5.64 -23.43 -0.86
CA SER A 157 -5.16 -24.68 -1.44
C SER A 157 -5.24 -24.69 -2.97
#